data_AF-A0A840F8U6-F1
#
_entry.id   AF-A0A840F8U6-F1
#
_cell.length_a   1.000
_cell.length_b   1.000
_cell.length_c   1.000
_cell.angle_alpha   90.00
_cell.angle_beta   90.00
_cell.angle_gamma   90.00
#
_symmetry.space_group_name_H-M   'P 1'
#
loop_
_entity.id
_entity.type
_entity.pdbx_description
1 polymer ?
#
loop_
_entity_poly.entity_id
_entity_poly.type
_entity_poly.pdbx_seq_one_letter_code
_entity_poly.pdbx_strand_id
1 'polypeptide(L)'
;MSANDLDRSSSTAELDIDLSSFSRELEATGRHPDIVSRIARVTGAASAHKDLSDALNAIYAMQKLIDEEQGGKRQLDASLAMQLSAYFTYALVLYTRATETDAIDRLKWFGRGKLPVDLREPHTRMMLLRDKGIAHFGRHPVKTLSPAVADALTMRLEKTAGGINNQYVYHDTRSIVRGSDVDALESLLEWAMPAAMDAFDARCDELSAELKRAASFDRSVHQKVWEHAFDAVGFYRRAGLQVPTGEDEFQFATQSDPIEGDPTS
;
A
#
# COMPACT_ATOMS: atom_id res chain seq x y z
N MET A 1 48.95 -27.00 -10.66
CA MET A 1 47.92 -25.95 -10.54
C MET A 1 46.88 -26.23 -11.60
N SER A 2 45.77 -26.84 -11.15
CA SER A 2 44.62 -27.17 -12.00
C SER A 2 43.94 -25.88 -12.39
N ALA A 3 43.77 -25.68 -13.69
CA ALA A 3 42.99 -24.59 -14.23
C ALA A 3 41.51 -24.95 -14.08
N ASN A 4 40.87 -24.31 -13.10
CA ASN A 4 39.43 -24.08 -13.01
C ASN A 4 38.56 -25.25 -13.49
N ASP A 5 38.37 -26.19 -12.57
CA ASP A 5 37.17 -27.00 -12.49
C ASP A 5 35.95 -26.07 -12.54
N LEU A 6 35.34 -26.01 -13.73
CA LEU A 6 33.93 -26.34 -13.97
C LEU A 6 33.04 -26.37 -12.72
N ASP A 7 32.81 -25.22 -12.08
CA ASP A 7 31.57 -25.00 -11.36
C ASP A 7 30.57 -24.30 -12.29
N ARG A 8 30.09 -25.09 -13.26
CA ARG A 8 28.85 -24.81 -13.98
C ARG A 8 27.69 -25.22 -13.09
N SER A 9 27.48 -24.51 -11.98
CA SER A 9 26.13 -24.43 -11.43
C SER A 9 25.30 -23.67 -12.46
N SER A 10 24.43 -24.41 -13.13
CA SER A 10 23.43 -23.87 -14.05
C SER A 10 22.38 -23.13 -13.23
N SER A 11 22.74 -21.96 -12.71
CA SER A 11 21.78 -20.91 -12.40
C SER A 11 21.32 -20.39 -13.76
N THR A 12 20.13 -20.79 -14.19
CA THR A 12 19.42 -20.04 -15.23
C THR A 12 19.26 -18.64 -14.67
N ALA A 13 20.11 -17.71 -15.12
CA ALA A 13 19.99 -16.31 -14.73
C ALA A 13 18.55 -15.89 -15.03
N GLU A 14 17.80 -15.61 -13.98
CA GLU A 14 16.44 -15.11 -14.06
C GLU A 14 16.53 -13.76 -14.80
N LEU A 15 15.87 -13.69 -15.95
CA LEU A 15 15.88 -12.50 -16.78
C LEU A 15 14.59 -11.73 -16.54
N ASP A 16 14.71 -10.58 -15.90
CA ASP A 16 13.61 -9.64 -15.80
C ASP A 16 13.38 -8.99 -17.17
N ILE A 17 12.11 -8.81 -17.54
CA ILE A 17 11.71 -8.22 -18.81
C ILE A 17 10.92 -6.95 -18.55
N ASP A 18 11.33 -5.84 -19.15
CA ASP A 18 10.60 -4.57 -19.08
C ASP A 18 9.41 -4.59 -20.05
N LEU A 19 8.30 -5.15 -19.56
CA LEU A 19 7.03 -5.17 -20.28
C LEU A 19 6.50 -3.77 -20.58
N SER A 20 6.87 -2.73 -19.82
CA SER A 20 6.44 -1.35 -20.10
C SER A 20 7.13 -0.82 -21.36
N SER A 21 8.44 -1.03 -21.49
CA SER A 21 9.19 -0.66 -22.69
C SER A 21 8.70 -1.46 -23.91
N PHE A 22 8.45 -2.76 -23.74
CA PHE A 22 7.88 -3.59 -24.80
C PHE A 22 6.49 -3.12 -25.26
N SER A 23 5.62 -2.77 -24.31
CA SER A 23 4.26 -2.27 -24.61
C SER A 23 4.30 -0.99 -25.44
N ARG A 24 5.17 -0.02 -25.10
CA ARG A 24 5.30 1.24 -25.86
C ARG A 24 5.74 1.02 -27.30
N GLU A 25 6.62 0.05 -27.54
CA GLU A 25 7.05 -0.27 -28.89
C GLU A 25 5.94 -0.94 -29.71
N LEU A 26 5.19 -1.87 -29.09
CA LEU A 26 4.02 -2.48 -29.72
C LEU A 26 2.95 -1.44 -30.08
N GLU A 27 2.69 -0.49 -29.17
CA GLU A 27 1.81 0.66 -29.42
C GLU A 27 2.29 1.51 -30.60
N ALA A 28 3.58 1.87 -30.64
CA ALA A 28 4.15 2.68 -31.71
C ALA A 28 4.05 2.01 -33.10
N THR A 29 4.07 0.68 -33.13
CA THR A 29 3.92 -0.09 -34.37
C THR A 29 2.48 -0.47 -34.71
N GLY A 30 1.53 -0.24 -33.80
CA GLY A 30 0.13 -0.65 -33.94
C GLY A 30 -0.08 -2.16 -33.97
N ARG A 31 0.91 -2.96 -33.54
CA ARG A 31 0.85 -4.44 -33.57
C ARG A 31 0.46 -4.97 -32.19
N HIS A 32 -0.26 -6.09 -32.18
CA HIS A 32 -0.65 -6.81 -30.97
C HIS A 32 -1.34 -5.94 -29.90
N PRO A 33 -2.43 -5.23 -30.25
CA PRO A 33 -3.16 -4.39 -29.29
C PRO A 33 -3.68 -5.18 -28.08
N ASP A 34 -3.92 -6.48 -28.23
CA ASP A 34 -4.31 -7.35 -27.13
C ASP A 34 -3.18 -7.54 -26.09
N ILE A 35 -1.92 -7.66 -26.53
CA ILE A 35 -0.76 -7.75 -25.61
C ILE A 35 -0.61 -6.43 -24.86
N VAL A 36 -0.65 -5.30 -25.57
CA VAL A 36 -0.60 -3.96 -24.98
C VAL A 36 -1.69 -3.80 -23.91
N SER A 37 -2.94 -4.12 -24.24
CA SER A 37 -4.05 -4.04 -23.31
C SER A 37 -3.83 -4.93 -22.07
N ARG A 38 -3.29 -6.14 -22.24
CA ARG A 38 -3.01 -7.06 -21.13
C ARG A 38 -1.85 -6.58 -20.25
N ILE A 39 -0.78 -6.04 -20.83
CA ILE A 39 0.32 -5.42 -20.07
C ILE A 39 -0.24 -4.27 -19.22
N ALA A 40 -1.05 -3.38 -19.81
CA ALA A 40 -1.68 -2.29 -19.06
C ALA A 40 -2.53 -2.80 -17.88
N ARG A 41 -3.28 -3.90 -18.06
CA ARG A 41 -4.07 -4.53 -16.98
C ARG A 41 -3.20 -5.11 -15.87
N VAL A 42 -2.10 -5.78 -16.21
CA VAL A 42 -1.13 -6.32 -15.23
C VAL A 42 -0.46 -5.17 -14.48
N THR A 43 -0.04 -4.10 -15.16
CA THR A 43 0.55 -2.93 -14.49
C THR A 43 -0.45 -2.25 -13.55
N GLY A 44 -1.71 -2.11 -13.99
CA GLY A 44 -2.79 -1.60 -13.14
C GLY A 44 -3.03 -2.47 -11.91
N ALA A 45 -2.96 -3.79 -12.07
CA ALA A 45 -3.05 -4.78 -10.99
C ALA A 45 -1.94 -4.64 -9.96
N ALA A 46 -0.69 -4.66 -10.43
CA ALA A 46 0.48 -4.53 -9.59
C ALA A 46 0.46 -3.22 -8.81
N SER A 47 0.05 -2.12 -9.46
CA SER A 47 -0.08 -0.83 -8.77
C SER A 47 -1.17 -0.84 -7.70
N ALA A 48 -2.34 -1.44 -7.95
CA ALA A 48 -3.40 -1.53 -6.94
C ALA A 48 -2.99 -2.41 -5.76
N HIS A 49 -2.33 -3.54 -6.03
CA HIS A 49 -1.77 -4.41 -4.99
C HIS A 49 -0.74 -3.67 -4.13
N LYS A 50 0.18 -2.92 -4.76
CA LYS A 50 1.15 -2.10 -4.02
C LYS A 50 0.48 -1.06 -3.12
N ASP A 51 -0.55 -0.39 -3.63
CA ASP A 51 -1.32 0.59 -2.87
C ASP A 51 -1.97 -0.03 -1.63
N LEU A 52 -2.58 -1.21 -1.77
CA LEU A 52 -3.15 -1.95 -0.65
C LEU A 52 -2.07 -2.38 0.35
N SER A 53 -0.93 -2.87 -0.14
CA SER A 53 0.20 -3.31 0.70
C SER A 53 0.76 -2.18 1.55
N ASP A 54 0.98 -1.03 0.93
CA ASP A 54 1.45 0.17 1.63
C ASP A 54 0.41 0.70 2.62
N ALA A 55 -0.88 0.61 2.28
CA ALA A 55 -1.95 0.98 3.20
C ALA A 55 -1.99 0.08 4.44
N LEU A 56 -1.86 -1.24 4.27
CA LEU A 56 -1.83 -2.19 5.39
C LEU A 56 -0.60 -1.98 6.27
N ASN A 57 0.58 -1.80 5.66
CA ASN A 57 1.82 -1.48 6.38
C ASN A 57 1.69 -0.19 7.20
N ALA A 58 0.98 0.81 6.71
CA ALA A 58 0.71 2.04 7.46
C ALA A 58 -0.21 1.81 8.66
N ILE A 59 -1.21 0.91 8.55
CA ILE A 59 -2.04 0.51 9.70
C ILE A 59 -1.21 -0.23 10.75
N TYR A 60 -0.37 -1.18 10.34
CA TYR A 60 0.52 -1.89 11.27
C TYR A 60 1.55 -0.97 11.93
N ALA A 61 2.12 -0.01 11.19
CA ALA A 61 3.01 1.00 11.76
C ALA A 61 2.29 1.85 12.82
N MET A 62 1.02 2.19 12.58
CA MET A 62 0.19 2.92 13.52
C MET A 62 -0.11 2.11 14.79
N GLN A 63 -0.46 0.82 14.66
CA GLN A 63 -0.67 -0.08 15.80
C GLN A 63 0.60 -0.25 16.64
N LYS A 64 1.75 -0.45 15.98
CA LYS A 64 3.05 -0.52 16.66
C LYS A 64 3.35 0.74 17.47
N LEU A 65 3.06 1.92 16.92
CA LEU A 65 3.21 3.19 17.66
C LEU A 65 2.27 3.27 18.87
N ILE A 66 1.05 2.74 18.76
CA ILE A 66 0.12 2.66 19.89
C ILE A 66 0.65 1.72 20.98
N ASP A 67 1.16 0.55 20.61
CA ASP A 67 1.65 -0.46 21.55
C ASP A 67 2.92 -0.01 22.29
N GLU A 68 3.87 0.60 21.57
CA GLU A 68 5.09 1.19 22.15
C GLU A 68 4.77 2.27 23.20
N GLU A 69 3.70 3.03 22.97
CA GLU A 69 3.23 4.09 23.86
C GLU A 69 2.37 3.58 25.02
N GLN A 70 1.73 2.40 24.91
CA GLN A 70 1.09 1.74 26.06
C GLN A 70 2.11 1.07 26.99
N GLY A 71 3.24 0.61 26.44
CA GLY A 71 4.35 0.01 27.20
C GLY A 71 5.26 1.02 27.93
N GLY A 72 5.32 2.26 27.46
CA GLY A 72 6.05 3.37 28.09
C GLY A 72 5.09 4.39 28.71
N LYS A 73 5.41 4.99 29.86
CA LYS A 73 4.57 6.02 30.53
C LYS A 73 4.46 7.36 29.77
N ARG A 74 4.34 7.35 28.44
CA ARG A 74 4.13 8.57 27.65
C ARG A 74 2.64 8.90 27.62
N GLN A 75 2.33 10.15 27.93
CA GLN A 75 1.02 10.70 27.62
C GLN A 75 0.93 10.87 26.11
N LEU A 76 -0.21 10.50 25.53
CA LEU A 76 -0.61 10.89 24.17
C LEU A 76 -0.41 12.41 24.01
N ASP A 77 0.72 12.79 23.43
CA ASP A 77 1.02 14.18 23.13
C ASP A 77 0.52 14.52 21.71
N ALA A 78 0.52 15.82 21.39
CA ALA A 78 0.04 16.29 20.10
C ALA A 78 0.85 15.73 18.91
N SER A 79 2.13 15.35 19.13
CA SER A 79 2.99 14.79 18.09
C SER A 79 2.57 13.38 17.73
N LEU A 80 2.30 12.53 18.73
CA LEU A 80 1.80 11.18 18.50
C LEU A 80 0.44 11.20 17.80
N ALA A 81 -0.50 12.02 18.26
CA ALA A 81 -1.81 12.15 17.63
C ALA A 81 -1.71 12.58 16.15
N MET A 82 -0.75 13.46 15.83
CA MET A 82 -0.46 13.88 14.46
C MET A 82 0.11 12.72 13.62
N GLN A 83 1.05 11.94 14.18
CA GLN A 83 1.63 10.78 13.50
C GLN A 83 0.57 9.72 13.18
N LEU A 84 -0.26 9.33 14.17
CA LEU A 84 -1.36 8.38 13.97
C LEU A 84 -2.33 8.88 12.89
N SER A 85 -2.67 10.18 12.92
CA SER A 85 -3.51 10.80 11.89
C SER A 85 -2.89 10.78 10.49
N ALA A 86 -1.56 10.96 10.39
CA ALA A 86 -0.84 10.89 9.13
C ALA A 86 -0.84 9.47 8.55
N TYR A 87 -0.54 8.45 9.36
CA TYR A 87 -0.58 7.05 8.94
C TYR A 87 -1.98 6.64 8.48
N PHE A 88 -3.01 6.94 9.27
CA PHE A 88 -4.40 6.63 8.89
C PHE A 88 -4.82 7.34 7.60
N THR A 89 -4.49 8.63 7.46
CA THR A 89 -4.82 9.40 6.25
C THR A 89 -4.13 8.80 5.03
N TYR A 90 -2.86 8.44 5.15
CA TYR A 90 -2.09 7.80 4.08
C TYR A 90 -2.70 6.46 3.67
N ALA A 91 -2.98 5.58 4.65
CA ALA A 91 -3.62 4.30 4.43
C ALA A 91 -4.98 4.45 3.73
N LEU A 92 -5.81 5.37 4.21
CA LEU A 92 -7.14 5.62 3.65
C LEU A 92 -7.06 6.12 2.20
N VAL A 93 -6.15 7.06 1.91
CA VAL A 93 -5.95 7.57 0.54
C VAL A 93 -5.54 6.44 -0.40
N LEU A 94 -4.54 5.64 -0.01
CA LEU A 94 -4.07 4.51 -0.82
C LEU A 94 -5.15 3.46 -1.04
N TYR A 95 -5.89 3.08 0.01
CA TYR A 95 -7.03 2.19 -0.09
C TYR A 95 -8.05 2.72 -1.11
N THR A 96 -8.48 3.98 -0.99
CA THR A 96 -9.47 4.55 -1.91
C THR A 96 -8.95 4.64 -3.35
N ARG A 97 -7.63 4.85 -3.53
CA ARG A 97 -6.96 4.84 -4.83
C ARG A 97 -6.91 3.44 -5.45
N ALA A 98 -6.74 2.41 -4.64
CA ALA A 98 -6.77 1.03 -5.12
C ALA A 98 -8.19 0.58 -5.50
N THR A 99 -9.22 1.05 -4.79
CA THR A 99 -10.59 0.51 -4.95
C THR A 99 -11.52 1.32 -5.84
N GLU A 100 -11.40 2.66 -5.87
CA GLU A 100 -12.45 3.55 -6.42
C GLU A 100 -11.96 4.60 -7.43
N THR A 101 -10.66 4.94 -7.51
CA THR A 101 -10.26 6.00 -8.45
C THR A 101 -10.44 5.59 -9.91
N ASP A 102 -11.28 6.33 -10.63
CA ASP A 102 -11.45 6.39 -12.09
C ASP A 102 -10.20 6.93 -12.82
N ALA A 103 -9.00 6.79 -12.26
CA ALA A 103 -7.79 7.16 -12.96
C ALA A 103 -7.77 6.41 -14.30
N ILE A 104 -7.51 7.14 -15.38
CA ILE A 104 -7.86 6.86 -16.80
C ILE A 104 -7.54 5.43 -17.29
N ASP A 105 -6.67 4.68 -16.59
CA ASP A 105 -6.22 3.35 -16.98
C ASP A 105 -6.40 2.25 -15.90
N ARG A 106 -7.09 2.53 -14.78
CA ARG A 106 -7.32 1.54 -13.70
C ARG A 106 -8.72 0.92 -13.81
N LEU A 107 -8.78 -0.38 -14.07
CA LEU A 107 -10.03 -1.16 -13.93
C LEU A 107 -10.57 -1.01 -12.50
N LYS A 108 -11.89 -0.95 -12.30
CA LYS A 108 -12.46 -0.96 -10.94
C LYS A 108 -12.30 -2.34 -10.31
N TRP A 109 -11.22 -2.51 -9.54
CA TRP A 109 -10.87 -3.75 -8.85
C TRP A 109 -11.98 -4.15 -7.88
N PHE A 110 -12.40 -3.20 -7.04
CA PHE A 110 -13.31 -3.44 -5.92
C PHE A 110 -14.41 -2.38 -5.85
N GLY A 111 -15.32 -2.40 -6.83
CA GLY A 111 -16.59 -1.69 -6.66
C GLY A 111 -17.42 -2.33 -5.55
N ARG A 112 -18.28 -1.55 -4.89
CA ARG A 112 -19.19 -1.99 -3.81
C ARG A 112 -19.92 -3.32 -4.08
N GLY A 113 -20.23 -3.64 -5.33
CA GLY A 113 -20.90 -4.88 -5.73
C GLY A 113 -20.07 -6.15 -5.55
N LYS A 114 -18.73 -6.06 -5.52
CA LYS A 114 -17.81 -7.19 -5.33
C LYS A 114 -17.46 -7.45 -3.86
N LEU A 115 -17.77 -6.51 -2.97
CA LEU A 115 -17.50 -6.65 -1.54
C LEU A 115 -18.52 -7.59 -0.86
N PRO A 116 -18.08 -8.39 0.13
CA PRO A 116 -18.93 -9.02 1.11
C PRO A 116 -19.92 -8.02 1.72
N VAL A 117 -21.12 -8.49 2.06
CA VAL A 117 -22.23 -7.61 2.47
C VAL A 117 -21.87 -6.77 3.70
N ASP A 118 -21.19 -7.38 4.66
CA ASP A 118 -20.66 -6.81 5.89
C ASP A 118 -19.58 -5.74 5.65
N LEU A 119 -18.81 -5.83 4.56
CA LEU A 119 -17.77 -4.86 4.22
C LEU A 119 -18.27 -3.65 3.40
N ARG A 120 -19.50 -3.69 2.89
CA ARG A 120 -20.04 -2.60 2.02
C ARG A 120 -20.26 -1.30 2.76
N GLU A 121 -20.77 -1.36 4.00
CA GLU A 121 -20.96 -0.17 4.82
C GLU A 121 -19.61 0.44 5.26
N PRO A 122 -18.67 -0.34 5.82
CA PRO A 122 -17.29 0.11 6.07
C PRO A 122 -16.67 0.80 4.86
N HIS A 123 -16.74 0.17 3.68
CA HIS A 123 -16.20 0.75 2.44
C HIS A 123 -16.83 2.10 2.11
N THR A 124 -18.16 2.20 2.19
CA THR A 124 -18.89 3.45 1.95
C THR A 124 -18.44 4.54 2.93
N ARG A 125 -18.26 4.18 4.20
CA ARG A 125 -17.77 5.08 5.24
C ARG A 125 -16.34 5.56 4.95
N MET A 126 -15.44 4.68 4.50
CA MET A 126 -14.08 5.07 4.09
C MET A 126 -14.06 6.02 2.89
N MET A 127 -14.90 5.78 1.87
CA MET A 127 -15.02 6.71 0.75
C MET A 127 -15.50 8.09 1.21
N LEU A 128 -16.51 8.13 2.08
CA LEU A 128 -17.01 9.38 2.66
C LEU A 128 -15.94 10.08 3.51
N LEU A 129 -15.14 9.36 4.30
CA LEU A 129 -14.05 9.94 5.07
C LEU A 129 -12.97 10.55 4.15
N ARG A 130 -12.62 9.88 3.05
CA ARG A 130 -11.69 10.45 2.07
C ARG A 130 -12.25 11.72 1.42
N ASP A 131 -13.47 11.64 0.92
CA ASP A 131 -14.09 12.74 0.16
C ASP A 131 -14.49 13.93 1.03
N LYS A 132 -14.92 13.68 2.27
CA LYS A 132 -15.50 14.71 3.14
C LYS A 132 -14.66 15.03 4.37
N GLY A 133 -13.97 14.04 4.94
CA GLY A 133 -13.14 14.21 6.12
C GLY A 133 -11.73 14.72 5.81
N ILE A 134 -11.11 14.22 4.74
CA ILE A 134 -9.75 14.59 4.33
C ILE A 134 -9.75 15.68 3.26
N ALA A 135 -10.53 15.52 2.18
CA ALA A 135 -10.49 16.44 1.05
C ALA A 135 -11.15 17.81 1.33
N HIS A 136 -12.04 17.89 2.33
CA HIS A 136 -12.62 19.15 2.79
C HIS A 136 -12.15 19.43 4.23
N PHE A 137 -11.10 20.25 4.37
CA PHE A 137 -10.57 20.72 5.66
C PHE A 137 -11.56 21.65 6.41
N GLY A 138 -12.69 21.12 6.89
CA GLY A 138 -13.73 21.91 7.56
C GLY A 138 -14.58 21.12 8.56
N ARG A 139 -15.20 21.84 9.51
CA ARG A 139 -16.25 21.28 10.39
C ARG A 139 -17.42 20.87 9.50
N HIS A 140 -17.61 19.57 9.30
CA HIS A 140 -18.75 19.08 8.55
C HIS A 140 -20.01 19.14 9.45
N PRO A 141 -21.18 19.59 8.95
CA PRO A 141 -22.40 19.68 9.76
C PRO A 141 -22.85 18.33 10.33
N VAL A 142 -22.40 17.23 9.72
CA VAL A 142 -22.60 15.87 10.23
C VAL A 142 -21.46 15.53 11.21
N LYS A 143 -21.78 15.54 12.52
CA LYS A 143 -20.83 15.25 13.63
C LYS A 143 -20.10 13.90 13.50
N THR A 144 -20.70 12.91 12.83
CA THR A 144 -20.11 11.57 12.68
C THR A 144 -18.97 11.50 11.68
N LEU A 145 -18.73 12.52 10.85
CA LEU A 145 -17.61 12.56 9.89
C LEU A 145 -16.63 13.70 10.17
N SER A 146 -16.91 14.54 11.16
CA SER A 146 -15.97 15.59 11.57
C SER A 146 -14.80 14.99 12.36
N PRO A 147 -13.59 15.56 12.21
CA PRO A 147 -12.48 15.26 13.12
C PRO A 147 -12.98 15.40 14.57
N ALA A 148 -12.55 14.50 15.45
CA ALA A 148 -12.69 14.72 16.88
C ALA A 148 -11.87 15.96 17.22
N VAL A 149 -12.55 17.07 17.50
CA VAL A 149 -11.94 18.32 17.91
C VAL A 149 -12.04 18.38 19.43
N ALA A 150 -10.90 18.24 20.11
CA ALA A 150 -10.78 18.58 21.52
C ALA A 150 -10.18 19.98 21.61
N ASP A 151 -11.06 20.96 21.87
CA ASP A 151 -10.73 22.35 22.11
C ASP A 151 -10.62 22.57 23.64
N ALA A 152 -9.44 22.93 24.14
CA ALA A 152 -9.26 23.34 25.54
C ALA A 152 -8.39 24.59 25.64
N LEU A 153 -8.90 25.63 26.30
CA LEU A 153 -8.11 26.81 26.66
C LEU A 153 -7.69 26.66 28.12
N THR A 154 -6.40 26.44 28.36
CA THR A 154 -5.86 26.39 29.72
C THR A 154 -5.16 27.71 30.05
N MET A 155 -5.37 28.19 31.27
CA MET A 155 -4.62 29.33 31.82
C MET A 155 -3.58 28.78 32.78
N ARG A 156 -2.30 28.98 32.47
CA ARG A 156 -1.17 28.70 33.35
C ARG A 156 -0.81 29.98 34.08
N LEU A 157 -0.76 29.89 35.41
CA LEU A 157 -0.30 30.98 36.27
C LEU A 157 1.15 30.67 36.67
N GLU A 158 2.09 31.48 36.22
CA GLU A 158 3.50 31.33 36.56
C GLU A 158 3.93 32.46 37.50
N LYS A 159 4.44 32.10 38.68
CA LYS A 159 4.96 33.08 39.64
C LYS A 159 6.39 33.45 39.25
N THR A 160 6.59 34.69 38.86
CA THR A 160 7.90 35.25 38.51
C THR A 160 8.36 36.26 39.56
N ALA A 161 9.63 36.68 39.50
CA ALA A 161 10.17 37.70 40.41
C ALA A 161 9.42 39.05 40.34
N GLY A 162 8.72 39.33 39.23
CA GLY A 162 7.96 40.57 39.00
C GLY A 162 6.45 40.46 39.24
N GLY A 163 5.93 39.31 39.66
CA GLY A 163 4.49 39.10 39.86
C GLY A 163 3.97 37.78 39.28
N ILE A 164 2.65 37.63 39.19
CA ILE A 164 2.00 36.49 38.54
C ILE A 164 1.85 36.80 37.06
N ASN A 165 2.46 35.96 36.22
CA ASN A 165 2.28 36.01 34.77
C ASN A 165 1.20 35.00 34.37
N ASN A 166 0.29 35.41 33.49
CA ASN A 166 -0.76 34.54 32.97
C ASN A 166 -0.39 34.14 31.56
N GLN A 167 -0.21 32.84 31.32
CA GLN A 167 -0.06 32.28 29.98
C GLN A 167 -1.34 31.53 29.61
N TYR A 168 -1.89 31.84 28.44
CA TYR A 168 -3.01 31.08 27.88
C TYR A 168 -2.45 30.07 26.87
N VAL A 169 -2.75 28.79 27.06
CA VAL A 169 -2.40 27.72 26.13
C VAL A 169 -3.69 27.18 25.55
N TYR A 170 -3.87 27.36 24.25
CA TYR A 170 -4.94 26.72 23.50
C TYR A 170 -4.46 25.36 23.01
N HIS A 171 -5.15 24.31 23.40
CA HIS A 171 -5.01 22.96 22.89
C HIS A 171 -6.11 22.76 21.85
N ASP A 172 -5.72 22.61 20.58
CA ASP A 172 -6.56 22.05 19.52
C ASP A 172 -5.94 20.70 19.17
N THR A 173 -6.64 19.61 19.47
CA THR A 173 -6.33 18.31 18.88
C THR A 173 -7.46 17.94 17.94
N ARG A 174 -7.13 17.89 16.64
CA ARG A 174 -7.99 17.34 15.59
C ARG A 174 -7.53 15.92 15.32
N SER A 175 -8.23 14.94 15.86
CA SER A 175 -8.03 13.55 15.45
C SER A 175 -9.11 13.16 14.44
N ILE A 176 -8.72 12.92 13.20
CA ILE A 176 -9.62 12.31 12.21
C ILE A 176 -9.80 10.81 12.53
N VAL A 177 -8.88 10.23 13.29
CA VAL A 177 -8.80 8.80 13.55
C VAL A 177 -9.69 8.42 14.72
N ARG A 178 -10.65 7.53 14.46
CA ARG A 178 -11.40 6.80 15.49
C ARG A 178 -10.97 5.35 15.41
N GLY A 179 -10.83 4.67 16.56
CA GLY A 179 -10.49 3.24 16.59
C GLY A 179 -11.39 2.42 15.67
N SER A 180 -12.71 2.64 15.72
CA SER A 180 -13.66 1.96 14.81
C SER A 180 -13.42 2.19 13.32
N ASP A 181 -12.81 3.32 12.94
CA ASP A 181 -12.47 3.61 11.55
C ASP A 181 -11.16 2.92 11.14
N VAL A 182 -10.23 2.76 12.09
CA VAL A 182 -9.01 1.95 11.92
C VAL A 182 -9.39 0.49 11.71
N ASP A 183 -10.15 -0.10 12.63
CA ASP A 183 -10.55 -1.52 12.58
C ASP A 183 -11.32 -1.83 11.27
N ALA A 184 -12.18 -0.90 10.86
CA ALA A 184 -12.94 -1.01 9.62
C ALA A 184 -12.04 -0.94 8.38
N LEU A 185 -11.04 -0.05 8.36
CA LEU A 185 -10.10 0.06 7.25
C LEU A 185 -9.16 -1.15 7.19
N GLU A 186 -8.71 -1.64 8.33
CA GLU A 186 -7.92 -2.87 8.45
C GLU A 186 -8.69 -4.07 7.88
N SER A 187 -9.92 -4.31 8.34
CA SER A 187 -10.77 -5.40 7.84
C SER A 187 -10.97 -5.34 6.32
N LEU A 188 -11.11 -4.13 5.76
CA LEU A 188 -11.21 -3.94 4.31
C LEU A 188 -9.91 -4.26 3.59
N LEU A 189 -8.76 -3.91 4.17
CA LEU A 189 -7.44 -4.17 3.61
C LEU A 189 -7.09 -5.66 3.68
N GLU A 190 -7.33 -6.32 4.81
CA GLU A 190 -7.12 -7.76 4.99
C GLU A 190 -7.95 -8.59 4.00
N TRP A 191 -9.18 -8.16 3.71
CA TRP A 191 -9.99 -8.81 2.68
C TRP A 191 -9.53 -8.48 1.27
N ALA A 192 -9.19 -7.21 0.99
CA ALA A 192 -8.84 -6.76 -0.36
C ALA A 192 -7.47 -7.27 -0.82
N MET A 193 -6.53 -7.51 0.10
CA MET A 193 -5.18 -7.98 -0.21
C MET A 193 -5.16 -9.31 -0.98
N PRO A 194 -5.68 -10.43 -0.43
CA PRO A 194 -5.68 -11.70 -1.14
C PRO A 194 -6.47 -11.61 -2.44
N ALA A 195 -7.61 -10.91 -2.45
CA ALA A 195 -8.42 -10.73 -3.65
C ALA A 195 -7.68 -9.95 -4.75
N ALA A 196 -6.81 -9.00 -4.38
CA ALA A 196 -5.96 -8.26 -5.31
C ALA A 196 -4.82 -9.12 -5.84
N MET A 197 -4.23 -9.98 -5.00
CA MET A 197 -3.21 -10.94 -5.41
C MET A 197 -3.79 -11.95 -6.42
N ASP A 198 -4.92 -12.59 -6.10
CA ASP A 198 -5.59 -13.54 -7.00
C ASP A 198 -5.89 -12.91 -8.37
N ALA A 199 -6.34 -11.65 -8.35
CA ALA A 199 -6.62 -10.91 -9.57
C ALA A 199 -5.35 -10.48 -10.31
N PHE A 200 -4.24 -10.23 -9.63
CA PHE A 200 -2.93 -10.00 -10.26
C PHE A 200 -2.44 -11.27 -10.96
N ASP A 201 -2.44 -12.39 -10.27
CA ASP A 201 -2.00 -13.70 -10.80
C ASP A 201 -2.82 -14.09 -12.03
N ALA A 202 -4.14 -13.96 -11.97
CA ALA A 202 -5.02 -14.22 -13.12
C ALA A 202 -4.67 -13.35 -14.35
N ARG A 203 -4.19 -12.11 -14.15
CA ARG A 203 -3.78 -11.23 -15.24
C ARG A 203 -2.39 -11.59 -15.79
N CYS A 204 -1.48 -12.01 -14.92
CA CYS A 204 -0.18 -12.56 -15.31
C CYS A 204 -0.35 -13.82 -16.16
N ASP A 205 -1.27 -14.71 -15.79
CA ASP A 205 -1.60 -15.91 -16.55
C ASP A 205 -2.20 -15.57 -17.92
N GLU A 206 -3.16 -14.64 -17.96
CA GLU A 206 -3.76 -14.13 -19.18
C GLU A 206 -2.73 -13.54 -20.14
N LEU A 207 -1.81 -12.70 -19.63
CA LEU A 207 -0.73 -12.11 -20.40
C LEU A 207 0.25 -13.18 -20.90
N SER A 208 0.64 -14.10 -20.02
CA SER A 208 1.56 -15.20 -20.37
C SER A 208 0.98 -16.09 -21.48
N ALA A 209 -0.31 -16.39 -21.41
CA ALA A 209 -1.01 -17.14 -22.46
C ALA A 209 -1.02 -16.36 -23.80
N GLU A 210 -1.24 -15.05 -23.77
CA GLU A 210 -1.21 -14.20 -24.97
C GLU A 210 0.18 -14.12 -25.58
N LEU A 211 1.21 -13.90 -24.77
CA LEU A 211 2.61 -13.84 -25.22
C LEU A 211 3.03 -15.16 -25.88
N LYS A 212 2.70 -16.30 -25.26
CA LYS A 212 2.95 -17.63 -25.82
C LYS A 212 2.22 -17.83 -27.15
N ARG A 213 0.96 -17.42 -27.20
CA ARG A 213 0.14 -17.50 -28.42
C ARG A 213 0.75 -16.64 -29.54
N ALA A 214 0.99 -15.35 -29.30
CA ALA A 214 1.57 -14.46 -30.28
C ALA A 214 2.95 -14.92 -30.76
N ALA A 215 3.82 -15.38 -29.85
CA ALA A 215 5.13 -15.91 -30.19
C ALA A 215 5.08 -17.14 -31.12
N SER A 216 4.00 -17.94 -31.06
CA SER A 216 3.87 -19.15 -31.88
C SER A 216 3.59 -18.88 -33.37
N PHE A 217 3.09 -17.70 -33.72
CA PHE A 217 2.80 -17.31 -35.11
C PHE A 217 3.60 -16.08 -35.56
N ASP A 218 4.18 -15.33 -34.62
CA ASP A 218 4.98 -14.13 -34.87
C ASP A 218 6.31 -14.23 -34.15
N ARG A 219 7.32 -14.75 -34.85
CA ARG A 219 8.69 -14.89 -34.34
C ARG A 219 9.29 -13.55 -33.88
N SER A 220 8.83 -12.43 -34.45
CA SER A 220 9.31 -11.10 -34.04
C SER A 220 8.85 -10.73 -32.62
N VAL A 221 7.68 -11.19 -32.18
CA VAL A 221 7.24 -11.01 -30.77
C VAL A 221 8.15 -11.78 -29.83
N HIS A 222 8.44 -13.05 -30.14
CA HIS A 222 9.34 -13.86 -29.32
C HIS A 222 10.71 -13.20 -29.17
N GLN A 223 11.31 -12.74 -30.28
CA GLN A 223 12.60 -12.11 -30.26
C GLN A 223 12.59 -10.77 -29.48
N LYS A 224 11.59 -9.93 -29.72
CA LYS A 224 11.47 -8.61 -29.07
C LYS A 224 11.31 -8.69 -27.56
N VAL A 225 10.56 -9.69 -27.07
CA VAL A 225 10.42 -9.91 -25.62
C VAL A 225 11.78 -10.05 -24.94
N TRP A 226 12.74 -10.74 -25.57
CA TRP A 226 14.11 -10.87 -25.05
C TRP A 226 14.98 -9.61 -25.25
N GLU A 227 14.66 -8.75 -26.24
CA GLU A 227 15.36 -7.48 -26.48
C GLU A 227 15.07 -6.44 -25.38
N HIS A 228 13.99 -6.60 -24.61
CA HIS A 228 13.61 -5.74 -23.50
C HIS A 228 14.09 -6.25 -22.13
N ALA A 229 15.27 -6.88 -22.08
CA ALA A 229 15.91 -7.26 -20.81
C ALA A 229 16.00 -6.07 -19.84
N PHE A 230 15.53 -6.24 -18.61
CA PHE A 230 15.51 -5.22 -17.58
C PHE A 230 16.77 -5.30 -16.70
N ASP A 231 17.53 -4.20 -16.66
CA ASP A 231 18.68 -4.04 -15.77
C ASP A 231 18.23 -3.55 -14.39
N ALA A 232 17.75 -4.48 -13.56
CA ALA A 232 17.29 -4.21 -12.19
C ALA A 232 18.38 -3.54 -11.35
N VAL A 233 19.60 -4.09 -11.37
CA VAL A 233 20.74 -3.57 -10.59
C VAL A 233 21.04 -2.11 -10.95
N GLY A 234 21.13 -1.80 -12.25
CA GLY A 234 21.36 -0.43 -12.69
C GLY A 234 20.19 0.50 -12.37
N PHE A 235 18.95 0.02 -12.42
CA PHE A 235 17.77 0.78 -12.02
C PHE A 235 17.87 1.24 -10.55
N TYR A 236 18.05 0.30 -9.61
CA TYR A 236 18.16 0.61 -8.18
C TYR A 236 19.35 1.54 -7.89
N ARG A 237 20.51 1.24 -8.48
CA ARG A 237 21.73 2.02 -8.28
C ARG A 237 21.58 3.48 -8.75
N ARG A 238 20.91 3.70 -9.90
CA ARG A 238 20.60 5.06 -10.40
C ARG A 238 19.59 5.79 -9.52
N ALA A 239 18.65 5.07 -8.92
CA ALA A 239 17.66 5.63 -8.00
C ALA A 239 18.22 5.92 -6.59
N GLY A 240 19.49 5.59 -6.32
CA GLY A 240 20.07 5.69 -4.98
C GLY A 240 19.47 4.71 -3.98
N LEU A 241 18.85 3.63 -4.48
CA LEU A 241 18.20 2.59 -3.69
C LEU A 241 19.15 1.40 -3.53
N GLN A 242 19.01 0.68 -2.42
CA GLN A 242 19.66 -0.62 -2.27
C GLN A 242 19.05 -1.61 -3.26
N VAL A 243 19.90 -2.42 -3.89
CA VAL A 243 19.46 -3.51 -4.74
C VAL A 243 18.87 -4.58 -3.81
N PRO A 244 17.62 -5.00 -3.99
CA PRO A 244 17.07 -6.13 -3.26
C PRO A 244 17.96 -7.35 -3.54
N THR A 245 18.64 -7.86 -2.51
CA THR A 245 19.23 -9.18 -2.58
C THR A 245 18.09 -10.17 -2.34
N GLY A 246 17.90 -11.16 -3.21
CA GLY A 246 16.75 -12.09 -3.20
C GLY A 246 16.50 -12.90 -1.91
N GLU A 247 17.17 -12.58 -0.80
CA GLU A 247 16.86 -13.05 0.54
C GLU A 247 15.88 -12.11 1.29
N ASP A 248 15.66 -10.87 0.82
CA ASP A 248 14.74 -9.88 1.43
C ASP A 248 13.36 -9.81 0.72
N GLU A 249 13.12 -10.63 -0.31
CA GLU A 249 11.84 -10.64 -1.01
C GLU A 249 10.80 -11.47 -0.24
N PHE A 250 9.80 -10.75 0.29
CA PHE A 250 8.60 -11.28 0.96
C PHE A 250 8.82 -11.91 2.34
N GLN A 251 9.30 -11.12 3.30
CA GLN A 251 8.84 -11.32 4.68
C GLN A 251 7.36 -10.87 4.79
N PHE A 252 6.45 -11.68 4.25
CA PHE A 252 5.07 -11.66 4.73
C PHE A 252 5.10 -12.02 6.22
N ALA A 253 4.33 -11.30 7.01
CA ALA A 253 4.11 -11.60 8.41
C ALA A 253 3.63 -13.05 8.57
N THR A 254 4.56 -13.95 8.85
CA THR A 254 4.32 -15.26 9.46
C THR A 254 5.09 -15.28 10.77
N GLN A 255 4.68 -14.42 11.70
CA GLN A 255 4.77 -14.81 13.10
C GLN A 255 3.60 -15.75 13.38
N SER A 256 3.75 -17.00 12.94
CA SER A 256 3.07 -18.11 13.59
C SER A 256 3.83 -18.38 14.89
N ASP A 257 3.24 -17.99 16.01
CA ASP A 257 3.66 -18.46 17.33
C ASP A 257 3.79 -19.99 17.34
N PRO A 258 4.84 -20.57 17.93
CA PRO A 258 4.75 -21.94 18.38
C PRO A 258 3.78 -21.98 19.57
N ILE A 259 2.60 -22.55 19.33
CA ILE A 259 1.78 -23.13 20.39
C ILE A 259 2.53 -24.36 20.91
N GLU A 260 3.45 -24.16 21.86
CA GLU A 260 3.80 -25.16 22.88
C GLU A 260 2.95 -24.79 24.11
N GLY A 261 2.20 -25.65 24.78
CA GLY A 261 2.08 -27.10 24.75
C GLY A 261 1.51 -27.50 26.12
N ASP A 262 0.22 -27.86 26.12
CA ASP A 262 -0.56 -28.68 27.05
C ASP A 262 -0.68 -28.34 28.57
N PRO A 263 -1.91 -28.43 29.16
CA PRO A 263 -2.20 -28.14 30.55
C PRO A 263 -2.24 -29.43 31.38
N THR A 264 -1.14 -29.79 32.04
CA THR A 264 -1.20 -30.64 33.24
C THR A 264 0.04 -30.44 34.11
N SER A 265 -0.07 -29.56 35.11
CA SER A 265 0.67 -29.57 36.38
C SER A 265 -0.04 -28.67 37.38
#